data_AF-A0A226NCY9-F1
#
_entry.id   AF-A0A226NCY9-F1
#
_cell.length_a   1.000
_cell.length_b   1.000
_cell.length_c   1.000
_cell.angle_alpha   90.00
_cell.angle_beta   90.00
_cell.angle_gamma   90.00
#
_symmetry.space_group_name_H-M   'P 1'
#
loop_
_entity.id
_entity.type
_entity.pdbx_description
1 polymer ?
#
loop_
_entity_poly.entity_id
_entity_poly.type
_entity_poly.pdbx_seq_one_letter_code
_entity_poly.pdbx_strand_id
1 'polypeptide(L)'
;MKVGGRLRLGVRHLIVSAQIKLVCERRGFGYNNLTVDCCELQKSTMGIKGLQGFVTRVCPDACRTVDLKELAEKHRIDHPDVLPVIVVDAMSCVRRWYTPESWVCGGQWREYLTILENFIEAFKAAGIELVFYFDGVVEEKKRDEWIKRRQQNNKEIASLFQFIKTHRKQPGREMFVLPSALPTFTRYALKSLGQKTVCTLQEADFEVAAYGLQHNCMGILGQDSDYLIYNTSPYFSIEKLCLDRLVTVMYSREDLCRALGLSMMHLPLFACLLGNDVVPENLLEGFWHKCLVTCPSRNKSYNRRTSILFAVANYISKIPCSYSSLKRLEEMLPLGSEKALLRRGMESYLLPGQQSPWIPPDAGNVKTFSCQEETAMCRDKEIFQVFQTSISCWYSLHMDVSVPSVWLTCSLGSGVILLLSQSGGLLQVFNILSNGELECSNSLEDDSDTEIPGQALIYRPARQHIYSVLLESDKDGACPLVKEWFVYFGNPLQQPELIQPVQPFIPGGTPNLKTLWFAKGPDVEKQRYSTFLACFHLQDAMEELQALEAPVAAFCCLLTYLMLQVSSLSLEDLNAFVALVLCLRGKTGAELASLQVLTGITE
;
A
#
# COMPACT_ATOMS: atom_id res chain seq x y z
N MET A 1 22.32 -16.24 19.30
CA MET A 1 22.63 -16.79 17.97
C MET A 1 24.06 -16.43 17.59
N LYS A 2 25.01 -17.39 17.63
CA LYS A 2 26.23 -17.28 16.82
C LYS A 2 25.81 -17.64 15.40
N VAL A 3 25.57 -16.63 14.56
CA VAL A 3 25.24 -16.81 13.14
C VAL A 3 26.53 -17.21 12.43
N GLY A 4 26.86 -18.49 12.47
CA GLY A 4 28.02 -19.08 11.78
C GLY A 4 27.71 -19.61 10.37
N GLY A 5 26.44 -19.64 9.97
CA GLY A 5 26.02 -20.00 8.62
C GLY A 5 25.73 -18.77 7.77
N ARG A 6 26.12 -18.80 6.49
CA ARG A 6 25.80 -17.77 5.48
C ARG A 6 24.29 -17.76 5.19
N LEU A 7 23.46 -17.30 6.11
CA LEU A 7 22.07 -17.02 5.76
C LEU A 7 22.02 -15.75 4.91
N ARG A 8 21.69 -15.89 3.63
CA ARG A 8 21.60 -14.75 2.71
C ARG A 8 20.35 -13.93 3.03
N LEU A 9 20.48 -12.60 3.04
CA LEU A 9 19.41 -11.73 3.52
C LEU A 9 18.18 -11.73 2.60
N GLY A 10 18.36 -11.92 1.28
CA GLY A 10 17.25 -12.03 0.31
C GLY A 10 16.33 -13.22 0.58
N VAL A 11 16.89 -14.33 1.07
CA VAL A 11 16.14 -15.51 1.53
C VAL A 11 15.20 -15.14 2.68
N ARG A 12 15.62 -14.25 3.58
CA ARG A 12 14.82 -13.84 4.75
C ARG A 12 13.58 -13.02 4.41
N HIS A 13 13.58 -12.29 3.29
CA HIS A 13 12.40 -11.55 2.88
C HIS A 13 11.33 -12.46 2.25
N LEU A 14 11.77 -13.51 1.53
CA LEU A 14 10.89 -14.59 1.04
C LEU A 14 10.22 -15.34 2.20
N ILE A 15 10.96 -15.52 3.31
CA ILE A 15 10.48 -16.11 4.56
C ILE A 15 9.35 -15.29 5.20
N VAL A 16 9.51 -13.96 5.21
CA VAL A 16 8.60 -13.03 5.88
C VAL A 16 7.16 -13.22 5.40
N SER A 17 6.91 -13.30 4.09
CA SER A 17 5.55 -13.47 3.53
C SER A 17 4.84 -14.75 3.98
N ALA A 18 5.59 -15.81 4.29
CA ALA A 18 5.03 -17.11 4.67
C ALA A 18 4.60 -17.18 6.15
N GLN A 19 5.15 -16.31 7.01
CA GLN A 19 4.87 -16.28 8.46
C GLN A 19 3.47 -15.77 8.81
N ILE A 20 2.95 -14.82 8.04
CA ILE A 20 1.72 -14.09 8.35
C ILE A 20 0.52 -15.04 8.31
N LYS A 21 0.52 -15.98 7.36
CA LYS A 21 -0.51 -17.01 7.23
C LYS A 21 -0.65 -17.82 8.53
N LEU A 22 0.48 -18.38 9.00
CA LEU A 22 0.56 -19.22 10.20
C LEU A 22 0.18 -18.51 11.50
N VAL A 23 0.40 -17.18 11.61
CA VAL A 23 0.02 -16.40 12.80
C VAL A 23 -1.49 -16.14 12.83
N CYS A 24 -2.07 -15.76 11.68
CA CYS A 24 -3.51 -15.46 11.57
C CYS A 24 -4.38 -16.71 11.84
N GLU A 25 -3.98 -17.89 11.35
CA GLU A 25 -4.76 -19.13 11.49
C GLU A 25 -4.80 -19.66 12.93
N ARG A 26 -3.75 -19.43 13.74
CA ARG A 26 -3.65 -20.01 15.08
C ARG A 26 -4.50 -19.36 16.15
N ARG A 27 -5.01 -18.16 15.91
CA ARG A 27 -5.95 -17.51 16.84
C ARG A 27 -7.40 -17.98 16.64
N GLY A 28 -7.64 -19.04 15.87
CA GLY A 28 -8.96 -19.69 15.76
C GLY A 28 -9.93 -18.97 14.82
N PHE A 29 -9.43 -18.10 13.94
CA PHE A 29 -10.26 -17.39 12.97
C PHE A 29 -10.40 -18.23 11.70
N GLY A 30 -11.62 -18.68 11.44
CA GLY A 30 -11.99 -19.33 10.18
C GLY A 30 -11.72 -18.44 8.98
N TYR A 31 -11.31 -19.08 7.89
CA TYR A 31 -10.67 -18.58 6.67
C TYR A 31 -11.48 -17.60 5.78
N ASN A 32 -12.41 -16.83 6.33
CA ASN A 32 -13.44 -16.25 5.48
C ASN A 32 -13.04 -14.93 4.80
N ASN A 33 -12.01 -14.19 5.24
CA ASN A 33 -11.74 -12.82 4.74
C ASN A 33 -10.25 -12.44 4.51
N LEU A 34 -9.35 -13.41 4.31
CA LEU A 34 -7.90 -13.13 4.16
C LEU A 34 -7.46 -13.16 2.67
N THR A 35 -7.45 -12.00 2.02
CA THR A 35 -6.87 -11.77 0.67
C THR A 35 -5.63 -10.89 0.77
N VAL A 36 -4.47 -11.32 0.27
CA VAL A 36 -3.16 -10.65 0.44
C VAL A 36 -2.90 -9.52 -0.57
N ASP A 37 -3.23 -8.27 -0.25
CA ASP A 37 -2.94 -7.06 -1.04
C ASP A 37 -1.51 -6.53 -0.84
N CYS A 38 -0.68 -6.52 -1.88
CA CYS A 38 0.61 -5.83 -1.85
C CYS A 38 0.39 -4.30 -1.78
N CYS A 39 0.44 -3.73 -0.57
CA CYS A 39 0.37 -2.29 -0.34
C CYS A 39 1.78 -1.72 -0.19
N GLU A 40 2.06 -0.63 -0.88
CA GLU A 40 3.41 -0.12 -1.05
C GLU A 40 3.72 1.05 -0.14
N LEU A 41 4.93 1.15 0.43
CA LEU A 41 5.34 2.40 1.06
C LEU A 41 6.75 2.85 0.79
N GLN A 42 6.88 4.17 0.78
CA GLN A 42 8.00 4.97 0.32
C GLN A 42 8.43 5.94 1.42
N LYS A 43 9.62 6.49 1.22
CA LYS A 43 10.24 7.50 2.09
C LYS A 43 10.48 8.75 1.25
N SER A 44 9.45 9.58 1.10
CA SER A 44 9.55 10.95 0.59
C SER A 44 8.38 11.76 1.14
N THR A 45 8.59 13.07 1.37
CA THR A 45 7.57 14.01 1.88
C THR A 45 6.23 13.83 1.17
N MET A 46 5.22 13.37 1.90
CA MET A 46 3.85 13.18 1.40
C MET A 46 3.12 14.53 1.36
N GLY A 47 2.36 14.75 0.30
CA GLY A 47 1.70 16.02 -0.04
C GLY A 47 2.63 17.13 -0.52
N ILE A 48 2.15 18.37 -0.41
CA ILE A 48 2.86 19.57 -0.89
C ILE A 48 4.23 19.75 -0.23
N LYS A 49 5.27 19.60 -1.06
CA LYS A 49 6.66 19.68 -0.63
C LYS A 49 6.97 20.94 0.17
N GLY A 50 7.39 20.74 1.41
CA GLY A 50 7.82 21.80 2.32
C GLY A 50 6.70 22.51 3.09
N LEU A 51 5.42 22.22 2.80
CA LEU A 51 4.29 22.82 3.51
C LEU A 51 4.25 22.37 4.98
N GLN A 52 4.33 21.07 5.25
CA GLN A 52 4.36 20.55 6.63
C GLN A 52 5.46 21.21 7.49
N GLY A 53 6.66 21.31 6.92
CA GLY A 53 7.81 21.95 7.58
C GLY A 53 7.66 23.46 7.72
N PHE A 54 6.91 24.11 6.83
CA PHE A 54 6.54 25.53 6.97
C PHE A 54 5.59 25.72 8.14
N VAL A 55 4.49 24.96 8.19
CA VAL A 55 3.51 25.05 9.29
C VAL A 55 4.19 24.87 10.64
N THR A 56 4.98 23.80 10.77
CA THR A 56 5.64 23.44 12.04
C THR A 56 6.67 24.48 12.51
N ARG A 57 7.37 25.18 11.60
CA ARG A 57 8.47 26.09 11.96
C ARG A 57 8.10 27.57 11.95
N VAL A 58 7.15 27.96 11.10
CA VAL A 58 6.84 29.36 10.80
C VAL A 58 5.45 29.75 11.31
N CYS A 59 4.54 28.78 11.47
CA CYS A 59 3.16 29.01 11.92
C CYS A 59 2.87 28.21 13.20
N PRO A 60 3.52 28.50 14.34
CA PRO A 60 3.33 27.73 15.57
C PRO A 60 1.87 27.74 16.04
N ASP A 61 1.13 28.82 15.82
CA ASP A 61 -0.29 28.92 16.15
C ASP A 61 -1.16 27.91 15.39
N ALA A 62 -0.73 27.52 14.19
CA ALA A 62 -1.39 26.50 13.40
C ALA A 62 -1.11 25.06 13.90
N CYS A 63 -0.21 24.88 14.87
CA CYS A 63 0.09 23.61 15.51
C CYS A 63 -0.50 23.57 16.92
N ARG A 64 -1.75 23.13 17.04
CA ARG A 64 -2.45 23.10 18.33
C ARG A 64 -2.29 21.72 18.98
N THR A 65 -1.79 21.68 20.21
CA THR A 65 -1.78 20.43 20.97
C THR A 65 -3.19 20.11 21.44
N VAL A 66 -3.67 18.90 21.18
CA VAL A 66 -5.03 18.46 21.49
C VAL A 66 -5.00 17.12 22.23
N ASP A 67 -5.91 16.97 23.20
CA ASP A 67 -6.23 15.69 23.83
C ASP A 67 -7.39 15.04 23.06
N LEU A 68 -7.13 13.87 22.46
CA LEU A 68 -8.11 13.17 21.66
C LEU A 68 -9.28 12.65 22.50
N LYS A 69 -9.12 12.44 23.81
CA LYS A 69 -10.20 12.01 24.72
C LYS A 69 -11.19 13.15 24.95
N GLU A 70 -10.68 14.37 25.14
CA GLU A 70 -11.54 15.57 25.28
C GLU A 70 -12.28 15.84 23.97
N LEU A 71 -11.60 15.68 22.83
CA LEU A 71 -12.26 15.77 21.53
C LEU A 71 -13.33 14.69 21.36
N ALA A 72 -13.03 13.42 21.73
CA ALA A 72 -13.99 12.30 21.74
C ALA A 72 -15.27 12.66 22.48
N GLU A 73 -15.15 13.22 23.68
CA GLU A 73 -16.30 13.65 24.48
C GLU A 73 -17.06 14.79 23.83
N LYS A 74 -16.35 15.80 23.35
CA LYS A 74 -16.99 16.94 22.66
C LYS A 74 -17.79 16.49 21.44
N HIS A 75 -17.24 15.58 20.64
CA HIS A 75 -17.94 15.08 19.44
C HIS A 75 -19.19 14.27 19.80
N ARG A 76 -19.17 13.49 20.89
CA ARG A 76 -20.38 12.83 21.41
C ARG A 76 -21.46 13.83 21.84
N ILE A 77 -21.07 14.97 22.40
CA ILE A 77 -21.99 16.03 22.79
C ILE A 77 -22.58 16.73 21.55
N ASP A 78 -21.72 17.08 20.58
CA ASP A 78 -22.11 17.80 19.37
C ASP A 78 -22.89 16.90 18.39
N HIS A 79 -22.66 15.57 18.42
CA HIS A 79 -23.24 14.56 17.54
C HIS A 79 -23.64 13.28 18.28
N PRO A 80 -24.75 13.28 19.05
CA PRO A 80 -25.13 12.15 19.92
C PRO A 80 -25.36 10.82 19.19
N ASP A 81 -25.77 10.87 17.92
CA ASP A 81 -26.09 9.69 17.10
C ASP A 81 -24.88 9.14 16.33
N VAL A 82 -23.71 9.79 16.42
CA VAL A 82 -22.50 9.44 15.66
C VAL A 82 -21.36 9.13 16.63
N LEU A 83 -20.78 7.93 16.51
CA LEU A 83 -19.62 7.57 17.31
C LEU A 83 -18.39 8.40 16.90
N PRO A 84 -17.48 8.75 17.84
CA PRO A 84 -16.21 9.38 17.48
C PRO A 84 -15.34 8.44 16.66
N VAL A 85 -15.24 8.71 15.36
CA VAL A 85 -14.40 7.94 14.43
C VAL A 85 -13.20 8.77 14.01
N ILE A 86 -12.00 8.19 14.08
CA ILE A 86 -10.80 8.72 13.43
C ILE A 86 -10.48 7.86 12.21
N VAL A 87 -10.39 8.50 11.05
CA VAL A 87 -9.89 7.87 9.82
C VAL A 87 -8.37 7.90 9.86
N VAL A 88 -7.73 6.76 9.69
CA VAL A 88 -6.28 6.62 9.76
C VAL A 88 -5.75 6.41 8.35
N ASP A 89 -4.92 7.33 7.90
CA ASP A 89 -4.00 7.09 6.80
C ASP A 89 -2.97 6.08 7.29
N ALA A 90 -3.24 4.80 7.07
CA ALA A 90 -2.42 3.72 7.61
C ALA A 90 -1.02 3.79 7.03
N MET A 91 -0.90 4.30 5.80
CA MET A 91 0.36 4.30 5.10
C MET A 91 1.37 5.24 5.74
N SER A 92 0.90 6.40 6.18
CA SER A 92 1.68 7.34 7.00
C SER A 92 2.10 6.79 8.37
N CYS A 93 1.40 5.75 8.86
CA CYS A 93 1.57 5.19 10.21
C CYS A 93 2.49 3.96 10.27
N VAL A 94 2.57 3.13 9.21
CA VAL A 94 3.28 1.82 9.22
C VAL A 94 4.72 1.94 9.76
N ARG A 95 5.45 2.97 9.31
CA ARG A 95 6.83 3.22 9.75
C ARG A 95 6.94 3.46 11.26
N ARG A 96 5.91 4.04 11.88
CA ARG A 96 5.86 4.34 13.32
C ARG A 96 5.49 3.12 14.14
N TRP A 97 4.62 2.26 13.62
CA TRP A 97 4.29 0.99 14.29
C TRP A 97 5.45 0.00 14.23
N TYR A 98 6.26 0.01 13.17
CA TYR A 98 7.37 -0.94 13.01
C TYR A 98 8.63 -0.52 13.78
N THR A 99 8.55 -0.69 15.10
CA THR A 99 9.62 -0.40 16.06
C THR A 99 10.55 -1.56 16.49
N PRO A 100 10.50 -2.80 15.96
CA PRO A 100 11.43 -3.85 16.39
C PRO A 100 12.91 -3.46 16.29
N GLU A 101 13.71 -3.85 17.28
CA GLU A 101 15.15 -3.56 17.32
C GLU A 101 15.89 -4.28 16.18
N SER A 102 15.52 -5.52 15.86
CA SER A 102 16.16 -6.36 14.84
C SER A 102 15.47 -6.29 13.47
N TRP A 103 15.19 -5.09 12.99
CA TRP A 103 14.36 -4.84 11.80
C TRP A 103 14.92 -5.39 10.47
N VAL A 104 16.24 -5.52 10.32
CA VAL A 104 16.87 -6.00 9.06
C VAL A 104 16.63 -7.48 8.82
N CYS A 105 16.54 -8.26 9.90
CA CYS A 105 16.35 -9.70 9.79
C CYS A 105 14.90 -10.08 9.50
N GLY A 106 13.95 -9.16 9.73
CA GLY A 106 12.52 -9.43 9.68
C GLY A 106 12.07 -10.44 10.74
N GLY A 107 10.77 -10.77 10.73
CA GLY A 107 10.22 -11.86 11.52
C GLY A 107 9.75 -11.52 12.94
N GLN A 108 9.89 -10.26 13.39
CA GLN A 108 9.42 -9.78 14.70
C GLN A 108 7.90 -9.55 14.75
N TRP A 109 7.11 -10.49 14.22
CA TRP A 109 5.66 -10.32 14.05
C TRP A 109 4.90 -10.25 15.36
N ARG A 110 5.35 -10.99 16.38
CA ARG A 110 4.73 -10.95 17.70
C ARG A 110 4.84 -9.55 18.31
N GLU A 111 6.04 -8.97 18.26
CA GLU A 111 6.29 -7.61 18.75
C GLU A 111 5.46 -6.59 17.96
N TYR A 112 5.44 -6.71 16.64
CA TYR A 112 4.64 -5.85 15.77
C TYR A 112 3.15 -5.92 16.06
N LEU A 113 2.59 -7.13 16.21
CA LEU A 113 1.18 -7.33 16.53
C LEU A 113 0.83 -6.74 17.89
N THR A 114 1.68 -6.93 18.91
CA THR A 114 1.48 -6.30 20.22
C THR A 114 1.50 -4.78 20.15
N ILE A 115 2.32 -4.18 19.28
CA ILE A 115 2.31 -2.72 19.06
C ILE A 115 0.98 -2.26 18.47
N LEU A 116 0.44 -3.00 17.48
CA LEU A 116 -0.86 -2.69 16.88
C LEU A 116 -2.01 -2.88 17.88
N GLU A 117 -1.99 -3.96 18.66
CA GLU A 117 -2.95 -4.22 19.75
C GLU A 117 -2.98 -3.05 20.74
N ASN A 118 -1.82 -2.67 21.28
CA ASN A 118 -1.71 -1.56 22.22
C ASN A 118 -2.18 -0.23 21.61
N PHE A 119 -1.88 -0.01 20.32
CA PHE A 119 -2.33 1.17 19.60
C PHE A 119 -3.86 1.23 19.55
N ILE A 120 -4.51 0.16 19.09
CA ILE A 120 -5.97 0.07 18.99
C ILE A 120 -6.63 0.20 20.37
N GLU A 121 -6.12 -0.52 21.38
CA GLU A 121 -6.68 -0.53 22.73
C GLU A 121 -6.67 0.85 23.37
N ALA A 122 -5.64 1.66 23.14
CA ALA A 122 -5.59 3.03 23.64
C ALA A 122 -6.77 3.87 23.13
N PHE A 123 -7.02 3.88 21.81
CA PHE A 123 -8.14 4.63 21.22
C PHE A 123 -9.51 4.04 21.63
N LYS A 124 -9.63 2.71 21.66
CA LYS A 124 -10.85 2.03 22.08
C LYS A 124 -11.21 2.35 23.53
N ALA A 125 -10.22 2.42 24.43
CA ALA A 125 -10.42 2.82 25.82
C ALA A 125 -10.91 4.27 25.97
N ALA A 126 -10.66 5.13 24.98
CA ALA A 126 -11.20 6.49 24.90
C ALA A 126 -12.58 6.57 24.21
N GLY A 127 -13.14 5.44 23.80
CA GLY A 127 -14.39 5.39 23.02
C GLY A 127 -14.24 5.96 21.62
N ILE A 128 -13.07 5.82 21.01
CA ILE A 128 -12.76 6.26 19.64
C ILE A 128 -12.63 5.03 18.75
N GLU A 129 -13.38 4.99 17.65
CA GLU A 129 -13.25 3.98 16.61
C GLU A 129 -12.22 4.39 15.56
N LEU A 130 -11.50 3.40 15.01
CA LEU A 130 -10.48 3.61 13.99
C LEU A 130 -10.89 2.93 12.68
N VAL A 131 -10.75 3.67 11.58
CA VAL A 131 -10.94 3.14 10.23
C VAL A 131 -9.66 3.35 9.44
N PHE A 132 -9.02 2.27 9.01
CA PHE A 132 -7.70 2.33 8.38
C PHE A 132 -7.79 2.29 6.86
N TYR A 133 -7.14 3.24 6.20
CA TYR A 133 -7.03 3.31 4.75
C TYR A 133 -5.61 2.98 4.30
N PHE A 134 -5.50 2.11 3.31
CA PHE A 134 -4.25 1.67 2.68
C PHE A 134 -4.27 2.02 1.19
N ASP A 135 -3.09 2.32 0.63
CA ASP A 135 -2.96 2.55 -0.81
C ASP A 135 -3.39 1.31 -1.61
N GLY A 136 -4.13 1.56 -2.68
CA GLY A 136 -4.49 0.57 -3.69
C GLY A 136 -3.44 0.40 -4.77
N VAL A 137 -3.90 0.29 -6.02
CA VAL A 137 -3.06 0.14 -7.22
C VAL A 137 -2.51 1.48 -7.68
N VAL A 138 -1.32 1.47 -8.29
CA VAL A 138 -0.65 2.69 -8.75
C VAL A 138 -1.35 3.25 -9.99
N GLU A 139 -1.93 4.44 -9.88
CA GLU A 139 -2.50 5.16 -11.02
C GLU A 139 -1.43 5.43 -12.09
N GLU A 140 -1.78 5.26 -13.37
CA GLU A 140 -0.87 5.49 -14.51
C GLU A 140 -0.19 6.87 -14.44
N LYS A 141 -0.91 7.89 -13.97
CA LYS A 141 -0.41 9.27 -13.84
C LYS A 141 0.68 9.44 -12.79
N LYS A 142 0.70 8.60 -11.75
CA LYS A 142 1.70 8.64 -10.67
C LYS A 142 2.89 7.72 -10.94
N ARG A 143 2.89 6.98 -12.04
CA ARG A 143 3.89 5.97 -12.33
C ARG A 143 5.32 6.52 -12.39
N ASP A 144 5.53 7.67 -13.02
CA ASP A 144 6.87 8.27 -13.11
C ASP A 144 7.43 8.62 -11.73
N GLU A 145 6.58 9.17 -10.87
CA GLU A 145 6.95 9.46 -9.49
C GLU A 145 7.20 8.18 -8.69
N TRP A 146 6.35 7.17 -8.87
CA TRP A 146 6.53 5.85 -8.30
C TRP A 146 7.90 5.26 -8.69
N ILE A 147 8.25 5.23 -9.98
CA ILE A 147 9.54 4.75 -10.49
C ILE A 147 10.69 5.50 -9.82
N LYS A 148 10.63 6.83 -9.81
CA LYS A 148 11.67 7.68 -9.20
C LYS A 148 11.90 7.35 -7.73
N ARG A 149 10.81 7.11 -6.98
CA ARG A 149 10.87 6.74 -5.57
C ARG A 149 11.44 5.33 -5.39
N ARG A 150 11.09 4.34 -6.24
CA ARG A 150 11.68 2.99 -6.19
C ARG A 150 13.17 2.97 -6.52
N GLN A 151 13.61 3.79 -7.49
CA GLN A 151 15.04 3.96 -7.77
C GLN A 151 15.80 4.56 -6.58
N GLN A 152 15.19 5.47 -5.83
CA GLN A 152 15.78 6.01 -4.61
C GLN A 152 15.85 4.95 -3.50
N ASN A 153 14.80 4.16 -3.31
CA ASN A 153 14.79 3.04 -2.36
C ASN A 153 15.90 2.02 -2.66
N ASN A 154 16.14 1.67 -3.94
CA ASN A 154 17.24 0.78 -4.33
C ASN A 154 18.60 1.31 -3.86
N LYS A 155 18.83 2.62 -3.96
CA LYS A 155 20.08 3.24 -3.46
C LYS A 155 20.20 3.13 -1.93
N GLU A 156 19.10 3.29 -1.20
CA GLU A 156 19.07 3.11 0.26
C GLU A 156 19.35 1.66 0.65
N ILE A 157 18.74 0.70 -0.07
CA ILE A 157 18.92 -0.74 0.14
C ILE A 157 20.36 -1.15 -0.16
N ALA A 158 20.92 -0.72 -1.29
CA ALA A 158 22.33 -0.98 -1.62
C ALA A 158 23.29 -0.43 -0.54
N SER A 159 23.01 0.78 -0.02
CA SER A 159 23.79 1.38 1.07
C SER A 159 23.67 0.59 2.38
N LEU A 160 22.47 0.10 2.69
CA LEU A 160 22.19 -0.79 3.83
C LEU A 160 23.02 -2.08 3.74
N PHE A 161 23.01 -2.76 2.59
CA PHE A 161 23.78 -3.99 2.40
C PHE A 161 25.29 -3.75 2.46
N GLN A 162 25.78 -2.65 1.87
CA GLN A 162 27.18 -2.27 1.97
C GLN A 162 27.61 -2.08 3.44
N PHE A 163 26.79 -1.40 4.24
CA PHE A 163 27.06 -1.23 5.67
C PHE A 163 27.13 -2.57 6.41
N ILE A 164 26.17 -3.47 6.18
CA ILE A 164 26.13 -4.79 6.83
C ILE A 164 27.39 -5.59 6.49
N LYS A 165 27.84 -5.57 5.24
CA LYS A 165 29.06 -6.27 4.81
C LYS A 165 30.33 -5.70 5.43
N THR A 166 30.44 -4.37 5.45
CA THR A 166 31.63 -3.68 5.98
C THR A 166 31.72 -3.84 7.50
N HIS A 167 30.61 -3.65 8.22
CA HIS A 167 30.61 -3.54 9.68
C HIS A 167 30.14 -4.80 10.41
N ARG A 168 29.59 -5.79 9.69
CA ARG A 168 29.08 -7.07 10.24
C ARG A 168 28.06 -6.87 11.37
N LYS A 169 27.29 -5.80 11.30
CA LYS A 169 26.23 -5.45 12.26
C LYS A 169 25.05 -4.79 11.55
N GLN A 170 23.89 -4.83 12.19
CA GLN A 170 22.71 -4.10 11.73
C GLN A 170 22.96 -2.58 11.84
N PRO A 171 22.56 -1.76 10.85
CA PRO A 171 22.57 -0.31 11.02
C PRO A 171 21.45 0.18 11.95
N GLY A 172 21.59 1.44 12.37
CA GLY A 172 20.61 2.11 13.21
C GLY A 172 19.37 2.57 12.44
N ARG A 173 18.53 3.36 13.12
CA ARG A 173 17.25 3.85 12.58
C ARG A 173 17.43 4.87 11.44
N GLU A 174 18.58 5.51 11.36
CA GLU A 174 18.93 6.46 10.30
C GLU A 174 18.96 5.79 8.91
N MET A 175 19.37 4.53 8.83
CA MET A 175 19.36 3.74 7.59
C MET A 175 18.12 2.83 7.49
N PHE A 176 17.08 3.06 8.31
CA PHE A 176 15.89 2.23 8.30
C PHE A 176 15.16 2.30 6.95
N VAL A 177 14.99 1.12 6.36
CA VAL A 177 14.18 0.85 5.17
C VAL A 177 12.97 0.02 5.61
N LEU A 178 11.79 0.44 5.17
CA LEU A 178 10.55 -0.26 5.47
C LEU A 178 10.47 -1.54 4.62
N PRO A 179 10.21 -2.73 5.19
CA PRO A 179 9.96 -3.93 4.40
C PRO A 179 8.75 -3.74 3.50
N SER A 180 8.85 -4.10 2.23
CA SER A 180 7.84 -3.75 1.23
C SER A 180 6.50 -4.44 1.42
N ALA A 181 6.50 -5.65 1.98
CA ALA A 181 5.28 -6.37 2.26
C ALA A 181 4.67 -6.00 3.63
N LEU A 182 5.31 -5.13 4.41
CA LEU A 182 4.80 -4.75 5.73
C LEU A 182 3.42 -4.05 5.71
N PRO A 183 3.10 -3.13 4.79
CA PRO A 183 1.80 -2.48 4.78
C PRO A 183 0.66 -3.48 4.54
N THR A 184 0.86 -4.39 3.59
CA THR A 184 0.04 -5.60 3.36
C THR A 184 -0.24 -6.35 4.66
N PHE A 185 0.82 -6.65 5.41
CA PHE A 185 0.71 -7.42 6.66
C PHE A 185 0.03 -6.64 7.77
N THR A 186 0.29 -5.34 7.83
CA THR A 186 -0.36 -4.43 8.78
C THR A 186 -1.86 -4.48 8.60
N ARG A 187 -2.34 -4.47 7.36
CA ARG A 187 -3.77 -4.59 7.07
C ARG A 187 -4.37 -5.89 7.63
N TYR A 188 -3.74 -7.05 7.42
CA TYR A 188 -4.25 -8.31 8.02
C TYR A 188 -4.17 -8.32 9.52
N ALA A 189 -3.08 -7.81 10.09
CA ALA A 189 -2.95 -7.72 11.53
C ALA A 189 -4.12 -6.90 12.10
N LEU A 190 -4.39 -5.72 11.53
CA LEU A 190 -5.54 -4.89 11.92
C LEU A 190 -6.89 -5.62 11.74
N LYS A 191 -7.11 -6.30 10.61
CA LYS A 191 -8.33 -7.12 10.41
C LYS A 191 -8.46 -8.22 11.47
N SER A 192 -7.36 -8.90 11.80
CA SER A 192 -7.32 -9.95 12.84
C SER A 192 -7.59 -9.41 14.24
N LEU A 193 -7.39 -8.11 14.44
CA LEU A 193 -7.73 -7.36 15.66
C LEU A 193 -9.13 -6.72 15.59
N GLY A 194 -9.95 -7.15 14.63
CA GLY A 194 -11.33 -6.69 14.46
C GLY A 194 -11.46 -5.26 13.95
N GLN A 195 -10.39 -4.69 13.37
CA GLN A 195 -10.43 -3.33 12.82
C GLN A 195 -10.91 -3.30 11.38
N LYS A 196 -11.62 -2.23 11.03
CA LYS A 196 -12.05 -1.94 9.67
C LYS A 196 -10.88 -1.41 8.85
N THR A 197 -10.58 -2.07 7.73
CA THR A 197 -9.53 -1.65 6.80
C THR A 197 -10.08 -1.52 5.38
N VAL A 198 -9.72 -0.44 4.70
CA VAL A 198 -10.06 -0.15 3.31
C VAL A 198 -8.77 -0.04 2.51
N CYS A 199 -8.79 -0.52 1.28
CA CYS A 199 -7.75 -0.29 0.27
C CYS A 199 -8.38 0.58 -0.80
N THR A 200 -7.66 1.62 -1.20
CA THR A 200 -8.24 2.67 -2.02
C THR A 200 -8.36 2.24 -3.47
N LEU A 201 -9.33 2.80 -4.18
CA LEU A 201 -9.51 2.68 -5.63
C LEU A 201 -8.92 3.88 -6.37
N GLN A 202 -8.75 4.98 -5.64
CA GLN A 202 -8.16 6.25 -6.05
C GLN A 202 -7.03 6.57 -5.07
N GLU A 203 -6.54 7.80 -5.15
CA GLU A 203 -5.58 8.34 -4.20
C GLU A 203 -6.06 8.23 -2.74
N ALA A 204 -5.21 7.67 -1.89
CA ALA A 204 -5.59 7.34 -0.53
C ALA A 204 -5.88 8.57 0.32
N ASP A 205 -5.12 9.65 0.15
CA ASP A 205 -5.34 10.94 0.80
C ASP A 205 -6.71 11.54 0.44
N PHE A 206 -7.11 11.46 -0.84
CA PHE A 206 -8.42 11.88 -1.31
C PHE A 206 -9.54 11.06 -0.63
N GLU A 207 -9.42 9.73 -0.61
CA GLU A 207 -10.46 8.88 -0.03
C GLU A 207 -10.55 9.00 1.50
N VAL A 208 -9.42 9.13 2.18
CA VAL A 208 -9.37 9.42 3.62
C VAL A 208 -10.05 10.75 3.92
N ALA A 209 -9.74 11.79 3.14
CA ALA A 209 -10.37 13.10 3.27
C ALA A 209 -11.87 13.06 2.94
N ALA A 210 -12.28 12.32 1.92
CA ALA A 210 -13.68 12.15 1.54
C ALA A 210 -14.47 11.41 2.62
N TYR A 211 -13.94 10.30 3.14
CA TYR A 211 -14.58 9.54 4.22
C TYR A 211 -14.72 10.38 5.49
N GLY A 212 -13.65 11.10 5.87
CA GLY A 212 -13.67 11.99 7.03
C GLY A 212 -14.85 12.96 6.97
N LEU A 213 -15.02 13.62 5.83
CA LEU A 213 -16.10 14.57 5.58
C LEU A 213 -17.49 13.90 5.56
N GLN A 214 -17.66 12.82 4.79
CA GLN A 214 -18.97 12.19 4.56
C GLN A 214 -19.55 11.52 5.81
N HIS A 215 -18.70 10.96 6.67
CA HIS A 215 -19.09 10.26 7.90
C HIS A 215 -19.00 11.15 9.15
N ASN A 216 -18.77 12.46 8.99
CA ASN A 216 -18.60 13.40 10.08
C ASN A 216 -17.59 12.93 11.14
N CYS A 217 -16.45 12.41 10.67
CA CYS A 217 -15.41 11.86 11.53
C CYS A 217 -14.81 12.94 12.42
N MET A 218 -14.42 12.53 13.63
CA MET A 218 -13.68 13.33 14.61
C MET A 218 -12.42 13.99 14.00
N GLY A 219 -11.75 13.26 13.12
CA GLY A 219 -10.55 13.72 12.45
C GLY A 219 -9.88 12.65 11.62
N ILE A 220 -8.79 13.06 11.00
CA ILE A 220 -7.90 12.25 10.18
C ILE A 220 -6.56 12.16 10.90
N LEU A 221 -6.07 10.94 11.14
CA LEU A 221 -4.75 10.71 11.69
C LEU A 221 -3.79 10.34 10.56
N GLY A 222 -2.79 11.18 10.32
CA GLY A 222 -1.81 10.94 9.27
C GLY A 222 -0.56 11.81 9.37
N GLN A 223 0.24 11.81 8.30
CA GLN A 223 1.41 12.71 8.18
C GLN A 223 1.59 13.25 6.76
N ASP A 224 0.47 13.57 6.10
CA ASP A 224 0.42 14.18 4.77
C ASP A 224 -0.07 15.64 4.87
N SER A 225 0.62 16.57 4.21
CA SER A 225 0.19 17.98 4.21
C SER A 225 -1.00 18.28 3.31
N ASP A 226 -1.44 17.36 2.46
CA ASP A 226 -2.60 17.56 1.59
C ASP A 226 -3.91 17.60 2.39
N TYR A 227 -3.95 16.99 3.59
CA TYR A 227 -5.05 17.15 4.53
C TYR A 227 -5.25 18.60 5.04
N LEU A 228 -4.23 19.47 4.93
CA LEU A 228 -4.42 20.91 5.19
C LEU A 228 -5.14 21.63 4.06
N ILE A 229 -5.10 21.08 2.85
CA ILE A 229 -5.69 21.68 1.65
C ILE A 229 -7.14 21.26 1.53
N TYR A 230 -7.39 19.95 1.66
CA TYR A 230 -8.73 19.38 1.64
C TYR A 230 -9.65 20.09 2.63
N ASN A 231 -10.88 20.37 2.19
CA ASN A 231 -11.91 20.85 3.08
C ASN A 231 -12.58 19.70 3.80
N THR A 232 -11.89 19.10 4.76
CA THR A 232 -12.28 17.85 5.44
C THR A 232 -12.23 18.00 6.98
N SER A 233 -12.41 16.88 7.68
CA SER A 233 -12.29 16.73 9.13
C SER A 233 -10.92 17.21 9.65
N PRO A 234 -10.81 17.51 10.96
CA PRO A 234 -9.57 17.95 11.59
C PRO A 234 -8.38 16.99 11.31
N TYR A 235 -7.21 17.55 11.01
CA TYR A 235 -6.01 16.78 10.70
C TYR A 235 -5.07 16.66 11.92
N PHE A 236 -4.83 15.43 12.36
CA PHE A 236 -3.97 15.05 13.48
C PHE A 236 -2.66 14.40 13.02
N SER A 237 -1.56 14.74 13.70
CA SER A 237 -0.23 14.19 13.43
C SER A 237 -0.04 12.80 14.05
N ILE A 238 0.25 11.78 13.25
CA ILE A 238 0.80 10.52 13.79
C ILE A 238 2.24 10.71 14.29
N GLU A 239 3.00 11.64 13.70
CA GLU A 239 4.39 11.88 14.11
C GLU A 239 4.48 12.39 15.56
N LYS A 240 3.56 13.26 15.98
CA LYS A 240 3.54 13.89 17.31
C LYS A 240 2.63 13.18 18.33
N LEU A 241 2.00 12.07 17.95
CA LEU A 241 1.10 11.33 18.83
C LEU A 241 1.85 10.71 20.02
N CYS A 242 1.43 11.09 21.22
CA CYS A 242 1.79 10.44 22.48
C CYS A 242 0.67 9.47 22.87
N LEU A 243 0.85 8.18 22.56
CA LEU A 243 -0.18 7.16 22.70
C LEU A 243 -0.65 6.95 24.15
N ASP A 244 0.27 7.05 25.12
CA ASP A 244 0.00 6.93 26.56
C ASP A 244 -1.03 7.94 27.06
N ARG A 245 -0.94 9.18 26.57
CA ARG A 245 -1.86 10.27 26.92
C ARG A 245 -3.00 10.43 25.93
N LEU A 246 -2.86 9.90 24.71
CA LEU A 246 -3.67 10.23 23.52
C LEU A 246 -3.67 11.73 23.19
N VAL A 247 -2.49 12.34 23.31
CA VAL A 247 -2.27 13.75 22.96
C VAL A 247 -1.48 13.84 21.67
N THR A 248 -1.89 14.71 20.76
CA THR A 248 -1.19 14.95 19.49
C THR A 248 -1.28 16.41 19.06
N VAL A 249 -0.67 16.75 17.93
CA VAL A 249 -0.80 18.04 17.26
C VAL A 249 -1.88 17.97 16.20
N MET A 250 -2.86 18.85 16.30
CA MET A 250 -3.83 19.17 15.26
C MET A 250 -3.32 20.36 14.44
N TYR A 251 -3.33 20.23 13.11
CA TYR A 251 -2.91 21.31 12.22
C TYR A 251 -4.13 22.13 11.75
N SER A 252 -4.15 23.43 12.07
CA SER A 252 -5.27 24.34 11.73
C SER A 252 -5.08 24.98 10.35
N ARG A 253 -6.11 24.82 9.52
CA ARG A 253 -6.22 25.42 8.20
C ARG A 253 -6.49 26.92 8.29
N GLU A 254 -7.27 27.33 9.29
CA GLU A 254 -7.61 28.73 9.60
C GLU A 254 -6.34 29.53 9.93
N ASP A 255 -5.51 28.99 10.82
CA ASP A 255 -4.30 29.66 11.28
C ASP A 255 -3.22 29.66 10.18
N LEU A 256 -3.15 28.59 9.37
CA LEU A 256 -2.34 28.57 8.15
C LEU A 256 -2.75 29.68 7.18
N CYS A 257 -4.06 29.79 6.88
CA CYS A 257 -4.62 30.85 6.04
C CYS A 257 -4.32 32.24 6.60
N ARG A 258 -4.46 32.43 7.92
CA ARG A 258 -4.17 33.71 8.59
C ARG A 258 -2.69 34.09 8.47
N ALA A 259 -1.79 33.13 8.64
CA ALA A 259 -0.35 33.35 8.48
C ALA A 259 0.04 33.65 7.02
N LEU A 260 -0.64 33.03 6.04
CA LEU A 260 -0.40 33.25 4.62
C LEU A 260 -1.13 34.48 4.05
N GLY A 261 -2.09 35.05 4.78
CA GLY A 261 -2.97 36.12 4.27
C GLY A 261 -3.92 35.63 3.16
N LEU A 262 -4.36 34.38 3.25
CA LEU A 262 -5.23 33.72 2.27
C LEU A 262 -6.59 33.36 2.86
N SER A 263 -7.60 33.28 2.01
CA SER A 263 -8.86 32.60 2.30
C SER A 263 -8.72 31.08 2.12
N MET A 264 -9.52 30.28 2.84
CA MET A 264 -9.56 28.83 2.66
C MET A 264 -9.89 28.41 1.23
N MET A 265 -10.70 29.21 0.53
CA MET A 265 -11.08 28.96 -0.88
C MET A 265 -9.88 29.04 -1.84
N HIS A 266 -8.74 29.57 -1.38
CA HIS A 266 -7.51 29.66 -2.15
C HIS A 266 -6.55 28.49 -1.92
N LEU A 267 -6.78 27.64 -0.90
CA LEU A 267 -5.86 26.56 -0.56
C LEU A 267 -5.64 25.56 -1.71
N PRO A 268 -6.66 25.11 -2.47
CA PRO A 268 -6.44 24.23 -3.62
C PRO A 268 -5.59 24.89 -4.72
N LEU A 269 -5.84 26.17 -5.03
CA LEU A 269 -5.01 26.89 -6.01
C LEU A 269 -3.57 27.07 -5.50
N PHE A 270 -3.43 27.36 -4.20
CA PHE A 270 -2.14 27.50 -3.54
C PHE A 270 -1.33 26.21 -3.62
N ALA A 271 -1.94 25.06 -3.36
CA ALA A 271 -1.35 23.74 -3.53
C ALA A 271 -0.81 23.54 -4.95
N CYS A 272 -1.65 23.77 -5.97
CA CYS A 272 -1.25 23.60 -7.36
C CYS A 272 -0.10 24.53 -7.77
N LEU A 273 -0.09 25.78 -7.30
CA LEU A 273 0.96 26.76 -7.63
C LEU A 273 2.27 26.55 -6.85
N LEU A 274 2.28 25.68 -5.84
CA LEU A 274 3.50 25.22 -5.16
C LEU A 274 4.07 23.92 -5.75
N GLY A 275 3.31 23.29 -6.62
CA GLY A 275 3.57 21.97 -7.15
C GLY A 275 2.93 20.90 -6.27
N ASN A 276 2.10 20.07 -6.91
CA ASN A 276 1.47 18.90 -6.33
C ASN A 276 1.57 17.74 -7.33
N ASP A 277 0.90 16.62 -7.03
CA ASP A 277 0.98 15.41 -7.85
C ASP A 277 0.41 15.57 -9.27
N VAL A 278 -0.39 16.62 -9.51
CA VAL A 278 -0.95 16.94 -10.83
C VAL A 278 -0.13 18.02 -11.54
N VAL A 279 0.30 19.07 -10.84
CA VAL A 279 1.04 20.20 -11.39
C VAL A 279 2.51 20.11 -10.96
N PRO A 280 3.45 19.72 -11.84
CA PRO A 280 4.81 19.42 -11.44
C PRO A 280 5.65 20.69 -11.20
N GLU A 281 6.58 20.60 -10.24
CA GLU A 281 7.42 21.72 -9.77
C GLU A 281 8.24 22.40 -10.89
N ASN A 282 8.72 21.62 -11.86
CA ASN A 282 9.57 22.12 -12.95
C ASN A 282 8.85 23.14 -13.84
N LEU A 283 7.53 23.04 -14.00
CA LEU A 283 6.74 24.01 -14.78
C LEU A 283 6.54 25.33 -14.03
N LEU A 284 6.71 25.32 -12.70
CA LEU A 284 6.41 26.45 -11.83
C LEU A 284 7.66 27.28 -11.47
N GLU A 285 8.87 26.82 -11.81
CA GLU A 285 10.11 27.52 -11.43
C GLU A 285 10.16 28.97 -11.94
N GLY A 286 9.78 29.20 -13.21
CA GLY A 286 9.73 30.54 -13.78
C GLY A 286 8.69 31.43 -13.09
N PHE A 287 7.55 30.85 -12.72
CA PHE A 287 6.51 31.54 -11.96
C PHE A 287 6.97 31.89 -10.54
N TRP A 288 7.63 30.97 -9.83
CA TRP A 288 8.19 31.22 -8.51
C TRP A 288 9.24 32.33 -8.54
N HIS A 289 10.10 32.36 -9.56
CA HIS A 289 11.07 33.44 -9.73
C HIS A 289 10.37 34.80 -9.87
N LYS A 290 9.33 34.88 -10.71
CA LYS A 290 8.53 36.11 -10.88
C LYS A 290 7.86 36.55 -9.57
N CYS A 291 7.32 35.61 -8.79
CA CYS A 291 6.70 35.90 -7.49
C CYS A 291 7.74 36.42 -6.48
N LEU A 292 8.91 35.80 -6.40
CA LEU A 292 9.99 36.20 -5.49
C LEU A 292 10.57 37.58 -5.83
N VAL A 293 10.65 37.95 -7.12
CA VAL A 293 11.07 39.29 -7.55
C VAL A 293 10.03 40.33 -7.13
N THR A 294 8.74 40.01 -7.29
CA THR A 294 7.64 40.93 -6.96
C THR A 294 7.41 41.05 -5.45
N CYS A 295 7.74 40.00 -4.69
CA CYS A 295 7.60 39.93 -3.24
C CYS A 295 8.85 39.31 -2.60
N PRO A 296 9.93 40.09 -2.44
CA PRO A 296 11.16 39.59 -1.81
C PRO A 296 10.89 39.13 -0.38
N SER A 297 11.63 38.11 0.07
CA SER A 297 11.50 37.63 1.45
C SER A 297 11.80 38.75 2.45
N ARG A 298 10.85 39.03 3.33
CA ARG A 298 11.00 39.99 4.43
C ARG A 298 11.97 39.52 5.51
N ASN A 299 12.20 38.20 5.61
CA ASN A 299 13.04 37.60 6.64
C ASN A 299 14.16 36.77 6.01
N LYS A 300 15.41 37.21 6.22
CA LYS A 300 16.61 36.57 5.69
C LYS A 300 16.89 35.19 6.30
N SER A 301 16.25 34.83 7.42
CA SER A 301 16.37 33.50 8.04
C SER A 301 15.56 32.41 7.33
N TYR A 302 14.61 32.79 6.47
CA TYR A 302 13.76 31.83 5.77
C TYR A 302 14.53 31.12 4.66
N ASN A 303 14.36 29.80 4.61
CA ASN A 303 14.85 29.02 3.48
C ASN A 303 14.11 29.41 2.18
N ARG A 304 14.70 29.04 1.03
CA ARG A 304 14.13 29.34 -0.30
C ARG A 304 12.67 28.90 -0.41
N ARG A 305 12.33 27.70 0.07
CA ARG A 305 10.97 27.14 -0.05
C ARG A 305 9.96 27.96 0.75
N THR A 306 10.28 28.35 1.98
CA THR A 306 9.44 29.24 2.83
C THR A 306 9.19 30.58 2.14
N SER A 307 10.21 31.13 1.48
CA SER A 307 10.06 32.36 0.71
C SER A 307 9.12 32.20 -0.49
N ILE A 308 9.17 31.05 -1.18
CA ILE A 308 8.25 30.71 -2.27
C ILE A 308 6.81 30.62 -1.74
N LEU A 309 6.58 29.93 -0.61
CA LEU A 309 5.25 29.82 0.02
C LEU A 309 4.61 31.19 0.26
N PHE A 310 5.33 32.13 0.90
CA PHE A 310 4.82 33.49 1.11
C PHE A 310 4.62 34.27 -0.19
N ALA A 311 5.55 34.16 -1.14
CA ALA A 311 5.48 34.91 -2.40
C ALA A 311 4.29 34.46 -3.25
N VAL A 312 4.03 33.16 -3.32
CA VAL A 312 2.86 32.58 -4.02
C VAL A 312 1.57 32.97 -3.31
N ALA A 313 1.51 32.90 -1.97
CA ALA A 313 0.34 33.33 -1.22
C ALA A 313 0.00 34.81 -1.46
N ASN A 314 0.99 35.70 -1.40
CA ASN A 314 0.81 37.13 -1.68
C ASN A 314 0.44 37.42 -3.15
N TYR A 315 0.80 36.55 -4.09
CA TYR A 315 0.32 36.65 -5.47
C TYR A 315 -1.16 36.28 -5.57
N ILE A 316 -1.56 35.15 -4.95
CA ILE A 316 -2.96 34.69 -4.96
C ILE A 316 -3.88 35.67 -4.23
N SER A 317 -3.44 36.30 -3.14
CA SER A 317 -4.25 37.25 -2.40
C SER A 317 -4.64 38.51 -3.20
N LYS A 318 -4.01 38.75 -4.36
CA LYS A 318 -4.24 39.91 -5.23
C LYS A 318 -5.13 39.60 -6.44
N ILE A 319 -5.44 38.34 -6.69
CA ILE A 319 -6.27 37.94 -7.83
C ILE A 319 -7.73 37.69 -7.40
N PRO A 320 -8.72 38.08 -8.21
CA PRO A 320 -10.11 37.74 -7.93
C PRO A 320 -10.32 36.22 -7.90
N CYS A 321 -11.10 35.74 -6.92
CA CYS A 321 -11.48 34.34 -6.77
C CYS A 321 -12.54 33.96 -7.81
N SER A 322 -12.13 33.74 -9.05
CA SER A 322 -13.03 33.43 -10.16
C SER A 322 -12.41 32.47 -11.17
N TYR A 323 -13.27 31.72 -11.86
CA TYR A 323 -12.85 30.86 -12.96
C TYR A 323 -12.14 31.61 -14.10
N SER A 324 -12.50 32.88 -14.37
CA SER A 324 -11.79 33.72 -15.35
C SER A 324 -10.34 34.01 -14.95
N SER A 325 -10.07 34.23 -13.66
CA SER A 325 -8.72 34.36 -13.13
C SER A 325 -7.93 33.06 -13.28
N LEU A 326 -8.57 31.89 -13.05
CA LEU A 326 -7.94 30.59 -13.23
C LEU A 326 -7.46 30.39 -14.68
N LYS A 327 -8.32 30.65 -15.66
CA LYS A 327 -7.96 30.58 -17.09
C LYS A 327 -6.78 31.47 -17.43
N ARG A 328 -6.75 32.69 -16.91
CA ARG A 328 -5.64 33.62 -17.14
C ARG A 328 -4.32 33.11 -16.56
N LEU A 329 -4.35 32.39 -15.43
CA LEU A 329 -3.17 31.74 -14.88
C LEU A 329 -2.72 30.57 -15.76
N GLU A 330 -3.65 29.76 -16.27
CA GLU A 330 -3.35 28.68 -17.21
C GLU A 330 -2.66 29.19 -18.48
N GLU A 331 -3.07 30.35 -18.99
CA GLU A 331 -2.45 31.00 -20.15
C GLU A 331 -1.06 31.59 -19.86
N MET A 332 -0.79 31.99 -18.61
CA MET A 332 0.49 32.57 -18.20
C MET A 332 1.55 31.51 -17.91
N LEU A 333 1.13 30.37 -17.36
CA LEU A 333 2.04 29.28 -17.00
C LEU A 333 2.48 28.51 -18.25
N PRO A 334 3.72 27.97 -18.29
CA PRO A 334 4.21 27.20 -19.43
C PRO A 334 3.62 25.79 -19.45
N LEU A 335 2.29 25.66 -19.47
CA LEU A 335 1.56 24.38 -19.38
C LEU A 335 1.53 23.59 -20.70
N GLY A 336 2.16 24.10 -21.76
CA GLY A 336 2.26 23.42 -23.05
C GLY A 336 0.90 23.12 -23.68
N SER A 337 0.71 21.89 -24.13
CA SER A 337 -0.55 21.38 -24.70
C SER A 337 -1.63 21.10 -23.65
N GLU A 338 -1.27 20.94 -22.38
CA GLU A 338 -2.19 20.59 -21.29
C GLU A 338 -2.78 21.84 -20.62
N LYS A 339 -3.55 22.62 -21.38
CA LYS A 339 -4.16 23.87 -20.89
C LYS A 339 -5.10 23.71 -19.69
N ALA A 340 -5.54 22.49 -19.38
CA ALA A 340 -6.42 22.19 -18.25
C ALA A 340 -5.69 21.63 -17.02
N LEU A 341 -4.35 21.62 -17.01
CA LEU A 341 -3.57 20.98 -15.93
C LEU A 341 -3.85 21.61 -14.56
N LEU A 342 -3.87 22.94 -14.50
CA LEU A 342 -4.11 23.68 -13.26
C LEU A 342 -5.53 23.40 -12.74
N ARG A 343 -6.53 23.39 -13.62
CA ARG A 343 -7.89 22.99 -13.26
C ARG A 343 -7.97 21.56 -12.73
N ARG A 344 -7.37 20.58 -13.40
CA ARG A 344 -7.36 19.18 -12.93
C ARG A 344 -6.74 19.07 -11.53
N GLY A 345 -5.67 19.82 -11.27
CA GLY A 345 -5.03 19.87 -9.96
C GLY A 345 -5.89 20.53 -8.88
N MET A 346 -6.76 21.47 -9.24
CA MET A 346 -7.73 22.03 -8.30
C MET A 346 -8.90 21.09 -8.05
N GLU A 347 -9.38 20.40 -9.10
CA GLU A 347 -10.44 19.40 -9.03
C GLU A 347 -10.04 18.22 -8.13
N SER A 348 -8.75 17.84 -8.08
CA SER A 348 -8.26 16.75 -7.20
C SER A 348 -8.38 17.04 -5.70
N TYR A 349 -8.60 18.30 -5.30
CA TYR A 349 -8.85 18.69 -3.91
C TYR A 349 -10.33 18.95 -3.59
N LEU A 350 -11.23 18.83 -4.57
CA LEU A 350 -12.68 18.99 -4.34
C LEU A 350 -13.30 17.66 -3.92
N LEU A 351 -13.70 17.58 -2.66
CA LEU A 351 -14.38 16.40 -2.12
C LEU A 351 -15.84 16.33 -2.60
N PRO A 352 -16.47 15.14 -2.57
CA PRO A 352 -17.85 14.99 -3.02
C PRO A 352 -18.81 15.96 -2.30
N GLY A 353 -19.67 16.61 -3.07
CA GLY A 353 -20.62 17.61 -2.57
C GLY A 353 -20.05 19.03 -2.39
N GLN A 354 -18.76 19.24 -2.63
CA GLN A 354 -18.13 20.56 -2.51
C GLN A 354 -18.16 21.34 -3.84
N GLN A 355 -18.16 22.67 -3.72
CA GLN A 355 -18.09 23.59 -4.85
C GLN A 355 -16.94 24.57 -4.65
N SER A 356 -16.40 25.09 -5.76
CA SER A 356 -15.33 26.08 -5.73
C SER A 356 -15.62 27.23 -6.70
N PRO A 357 -15.49 28.50 -6.28
CA PRO A 357 -15.63 29.65 -7.18
C PRO A 357 -14.60 29.69 -8.32
N TRP A 358 -13.52 28.90 -8.18
CA TRP A 358 -12.48 28.77 -9.21
C TRP A 358 -12.88 27.84 -10.35
N ILE A 359 -13.85 26.95 -10.14
CA ILE A 359 -14.23 25.91 -11.10
C ILE A 359 -15.73 26.09 -11.40
N PRO A 360 -16.14 26.17 -12.67
CA PRO A 360 -17.55 26.34 -13.00
C PRO A 360 -18.35 25.12 -12.52
N PRO A 361 -19.56 25.31 -11.98
CA PRO A 361 -20.44 24.21 -11.66
C PRO A 361 -20.98 23.61 -12.96
N ASP A 362 -20.49 22.45 -13.39
CA ASP A 362 -21.28 21.61 -14.29
C ASP A 362 -20.98 20.10 -14.23
N ALA A 363 -22.10 19.36 -14.27
CA ALA A 363 -22.36 17.93 -14.40
C ALA A 363 -21.27 16.91 -13.98
N GLY A 364 -21.39 16.39 -12.75
CA GLY A 364 -21.50 14.93 -12.58
C GLY A 364 -20.28 14.06 -12.85
N ASN A 365 -19.04 14.56 -12.73
CA ASN A 365 -17.88 13.68 -12.63
C ASN A 365 -17.34 13.66 -11.19
N VAL A 366 -18.19 13.29 -10.23
CA VAL A 366 -17.69 12.37 -9.22
C VAL A 366 -17.22 11.18 -10.07
N LYS A 367 -15.91 10.92 -10.13
CA LYS A 367 -15.42 9.66 -10.67
C LYS A 367 -15.92 8.55 -9.73
N THR A 368 -17.21 8.22 -9.82
CA THR A 368 -17.63 6.84 -9.58
C THR A 368 -16.75 6.02 -10.48
N PHE A 369 -16.10 5.03 -9.89
CA PHE A 369 -15.24 4.07 -10.58
C PHE A 369 -16.00 3.45 -11.77
N SER A 370 -15.94 4.09 -12.93
CA SER A 370 -16.52 3.60 -14.17
C SER A 370 -15.38 3.02 -14.98
N CYS A 371 -14.99 1.80 -14.66
CA CYS A 371 -14.19 1.03 -15.59
C CYS A 371 -15.04 0.82 -16.84
N GLN A 372 -14.64 1.38 -17.97
CA GLN A 372 -15.35 1.20 -19.23
C GLN A 372 -15.30 -0.29 -19.60
N GLU A 373 -16.45 -0.98 -19.50
CA GLU A 373 -16.61 -2.41 -19.84
C GLU A 373 -16.09 -2.75 -21.25
N GLU A 374 -16.03 -1.77 -22.16
CA GLU A 374 -15.56 -1.95 -23.54
C GLU A 374 -14.04 -2.15 -23.67
N THR A 375 -13.24 -1.90 -22.63
CA THR A 375 -11.76 -1.95 -22.68
C THR A 375 -11.11 -3.00 -21.78
N ALA A 376 -11.91 -3.78 -21.05
CA ALA A 376 -11.40 -4.77 -20.10
C ALA A 376 -10.62 -5.91 -20.81
N MET A 377 -9.50 -6.33 -20.22
CA MET A 377 -8.73 -7.46 -20.71
C MET A 377 -9.38 -8.82 -20.46
N CYS A 378 -10.21 -8.93 -19.42
CA CYS A 378 -10.98 -10.12 -19.12
C CYS A 378 -12.04 -10.35 -20.20
N ARG A 379 -12.02 -11.56 -20.78
CA ARG A 379 -12.95 -11.94 -21.85
C ARG A 379 -14.32 -12.38 -21.32
N ASP A 380 -14.38 -12.89 -20.09
CA ASP A 380 -15.64 -13.28 -19.44
C ASP A 380 -16.28 -12.06 -18.78
N LYS A 381 -17.29 -11.51 -19.45
CA LYS A 381 -18.04 -10.34 -18.98
C LYS A 381 -18.80 -10.58 -17.69
N GLU A 382 -19.28 -11.81 -17.45
CA GLU A 382 -20.00 -12.13 -16.19
C GLU A 382 -19.02 -12.10 -15.02
N ILE A 383 -17.83 -12.68 -15.20
CA ILE A 383 -16.79 -12.64 -14.16
C ILE A 383 -16.35 -11.20 -13.91
N PHE A 384 -16.07 -10.45 -14.98
CA PHE A 384 -15.65 -9.06 -14.85
C PHE A 384 -16.69 -8.22 -14.10
N GLN A 385 -17.98 -8.38 -14.42
CA GLN A 385 -19.09 -7.72 -13.73
C GLN A 385 -19.16 -8.10 -12.24
N VAL A 386 -18.94 -9.38 -11.92
CA VAL A 386 -18.92 -9.86 -10.53
C VAL A 386 -17.78 -9.20 -9.75
N PHE A 387 -16.59 -9.07 -10.34
CA PHE A 387 -15.48 -8.35 -9.71
C PHE A 387 -15.80 -6.88 -9.49
N GLN A 388 -16.30 -6.18 -10.51
CA GLN A 388 -16.71 -4.78 -10.41
C GLN A 388 -17.77 -4.57 -9.33
N THR A 389 -18.79 -5.44 -9.28
CA THR A 389 -19.87 -5.37 -8.30
C THR A 389 -19.35 -5.69 -6.90
N SER A 390 -18.46 -6.69 -6.75
CA SER A 390 -17.86 -7.06 -5.48
C SER A 390 -17.00 -5.94 -4.91
N ILE A 391 -16.17 -5.31 -5.76
CA ILE A 391 -15.36 -4.14 -5.38
C ILE A 391 -16.26 -2.98 -5.02
N SER A 392 -17.28 -2.68 -5.83
CA SER A 392 -18.21 -1.57 -5.58
C SER A 392 -19.02 -1.79 -4.29
N CYS A 393 -19.45 -3.03 -4.00
CA CYS A 393 -20.19 -3.39 -2.80
C CYS A 393 -19.29 -3.29 -1.56
N TRP A 394 -18.07 -3.87 -1.65
CA TRP A 394 -17.05 -3.77 -0.59
C TRP A 394 -16.72 -2.31 -0.27
N TYR A 395 -16.58 -1.49 -1.31
CA TYR A 395 -16.30 -0.08 -1.19
C TYR A 395 -17.50 0.70 -0.62
N SER A 396 -18.72 0.46 -1.11
CA SER A 396 -19.92 1.24 -0.72
C SER A 396 -20.43 0.95 0.68
N LEU A 397 -20.33 -0.31 1.14
CA LEU A 397 -20.77 -0.66 2.48
C LEU A 397 -19.74 -0.26 3.53
N HIS A 398 -18.51 0.08 3.13
CA HIS A 398 -17.37 0.23 4.03
C HIS A 398 -17.35 -0.88 5.10
N MET A 399 -17.79 -2.07 4.72
CA MET A 399 -17.82 -3.27 5.53
C MET A 399 -17.02 -4.30 4.75
N ASP A 400 -16.50 -5.31 5.45
CA ASP A 400 -16.22 -6.58 4.80
C ASP A 400 -17.56 -7.05 4.22
N VAL A 401 -17.85 -6.70 2.97
CA VAL A 401 -18.76 -7.50 2.18
C VAL A 401 -18.08 -8.84 2.14
N SER A 402 -18.58 -9.75 2.96
CA SER A 402 -18.55 -11.16 2.67
C SER A 402 -19.09 -11.32 1.26
N VAL A 403 -18.24 -11.13 0.25
CA VAL A 403 -18.33 -11.87 -1.00
C VAL A 403 -18.55 -13.29 -0.51
N PRO A 404 -19.74 -13.88 -0.72
CA PRO A 404 -20.35 -14.80 0.22
C PRO A 404 -19.29 -15.75 0.77
N SER A 405 -19.14 -15.71 2.09
CA SER A 405 -18.16 -16.38 2.93
C SER A 405 -18.31 -17.92 2.92
N VAL A 406 -18.63 -18.45 1.75
CA VAL A 406 -18.87 -19.84 1.37
C VAL A 406 -17.97 -20.25 0.19
N TRP A 407 -17.35 -19.29 -0.52
CA TRP A 407 -16.67 -19.58 -1.80
C TRP A 407 -15.14 -19.52 -1.74
N LEU A 408 -14.56 -18.79 -0.78
CA LEU A 408 -13.13 -18.86 -0.44
C LEU A 408 -12.80 -19.96 0.58
N THR A 409 -13.83 -20.59 1.16
CA THR A 409 -13.74 -21.43 2.37
C THR A 409 -13.51 -22.90 2.10
N CYS A 410 -13.39 -23.31 0.84
CA CYS A 410 -13.08 -24.69 0.56
C CYS A 410 -11.57 -24.93 0.72
N SER A 411 -11.22 -25.32 1.93
CA SER A 411 -10.09 -26.17 2.33
C SER A 411 -9.15 -26.62 1.21
N LEU A 412 -8.26 -25.74 0.74
CA LEU A 412 -7.17 -25.92 -0.26
C LEU A 412 -7.33 -25.11 -1.57
N GLY A 413 -8.53 -24.61 -1.90
CA GLY A 413 -8.74 -23.57 -2.93
C GLY A 413 -8.05 -22.22 -2.61
N SER A 414 -7.56 -22.08 -1.37
CA SER A 414 -6.69 -21.01 -0.88
C SER A 414 -5.29 -20.99 -1.53
N GLY A 415 -4.95 -22.01 -2.30
CA GLY A 415 -3.69 -22.07 -3.03
C GLY A 415 -3.58 -21.01 -4.13
N VAL A 416 -4.62 -20.83 -4.96
CA VAL A 416 -4.61 -19.79 -6.01
C VAL A 416 -4.49 -18.39 -5.40
N ILE A 417 -4.91 -18.23 -4.13
CA ILE A 417 -4.74 -17.02 -3.32
C ILE A 417 -3.32 -16.89 -2.73
N LEU A 418 -2.60 -18.01 -2.57
CA LEU A 418 -1.17 -18.00 -2.21
C LEU A 418 -0.29 -17.50 -3.36
N LEU A 419 -0.68 -17.75 -4.61
CA LEU A 419 -0.05 -17.19 -5.81
C LEU A 419 -0.18 -15.67 -5.87
N LEU A 420 -1.25 -15.15 -5.28
CA LEU A 420 -1.50 -13.73 -5.07
C LEU A 420 -0.81 -13.19 -3.80
N SER A 421 -0.17 -14.02 -2.97
CA SER A 421 0.51 -13.54 -1.75
C SER A 421 1.82 -12.77 -1.99
N GLN A 422 2.33 -12.79 -3.22
CA GLN A 422 3.41 -11.93 -3.70
C GLN A 422 2.90 -10.85 -4.69
N SER A 423 1.61 -10.90 -5.09
CA SER A 423 1.07 -10.19 -6.27
C SER A 423 -0.43 -9.83 -6.19
N GLY A 424 -0.95 -9.66 -4.97
CA GLY A 424 -2.11 -8.84 -4.65
C GLY A 424 -3.47 -9.51 -4.62
N GLY A 425 -4.30 -9.07 -3.67
CA GLY A 425 -5.66 -9.54 -3.56
C GLY A 425 -6.56 -8.93 -4.63
N LEU A 426 -7.83 -8.77 -4.27
CA LEU A 426 -8.91 -8.52 -5.21
C LEU A 426 -8.63 -7.35 -6.17
N LEU A 427 -7.93 -6.31 -5.70
CA LEU A 427 -7.58 -5.12 -6.46
C LEU A 427 -6.52 -5.35 -7.53
N GLN A 428 -5.49 -6.16 -7.28
CA GLN A 428 -4.46 -6.45 -8.29
C GLN A 428 -4.97 -7.47 -9.31
N VAL A 429 -5.75 -8.47 -8.88
CA VAL A 429 -6.49 -9.34 -9.80
C VAL A 429 -7.40 -8.50 -10.68
N PHE A 430 -8.13 -7.55 -10.09
CA PHE A 430 -8.95 -6.63 -10.85
C PHE A 430 -8.14 -5.77 -11.82
N ASN A 431 -6.95 -5.28 -11.42
CA ASN A 431 -6.07 -4.51 -12.30
C ASN A 431 -5.55 -5.36 -13.47
N ILE A 432 -5.22 -6.64 -13.25
CA ILE A 432 -4.86 -7.58 -14.32
C ILE A 432 -6.06 -7.82 -15.25
N LEU A 433 -7.25 -8.07 -14.70
CA LEU A 433 -8.45 -8.33 -15.49
C LEU A 433 -8.93 -7.09 -16.26
N SER A 434 -8.65 -5.89 -15.76
CA SER A 434 -9.07 -4.63 -16.38
C SER A 434 -8.02 -4.13 -17.36
N ASN A 435 -6.79 -3.95 -16.88
CA ASN A 435 -5.72 -3.22 -17.56
C ASN A 435 -4.56 -4.12 -18.01
N GLY A 436 -4.57 -5.41 -17.61
CA GLY A 436 -3.46 -6.34 -17.86
C GLY A 436 -2.15 -5.90 -17.25
N GLU A 437 -2.22 -5.33 -16.05
CA GLU A 437 -1.08 -4.66 -15.44
C GLU A 437 -0.89 -5.09 -14.00
N LEU A 438 0.38 -5.26 -13.63
CA LEU A 438 0.79 -5.59 -12.29
C LEU A 438 2.13 -4.92 -11.94
N GLU A 439 2.19 -4.34 -10.76
CA GLU A 439 3.37 -3.71 -10.20
C GLU A 439 3.87 -4.43 -8.93
N CYS A 440 5.18 -4.36 -8.69
CA CYS A 440 5.78 -4.84 -7.45
C CYS A 440 6.97 -3.98 -7.06
N SER A 441 6.91 -3.44 -5.84
CA SER A 441 7.92 -2.55 -5.25
C SER A 441 9.22 -3.31 -4.90
N ASN A 442 10.26 -2.54 -4.54
CA ASN A 442 11.55 -3.03 -4.03
C ASN A 442 11.36 -4.07 -2.91
N SER A 443 12.15 -5.13 -2.90
CA SER A 443 12.38 -6.01 -1.75
C SER A 443 13.72 -5.68 -1.10
N LEU A 444 13.92 -6.08 0.17
CA LEU A 444 15.23 -5.96 0.84
C LEU A 444 16.19 -7.03 0.30
N GLU A 445 16.69 -6.82 -0.91
CA GLU A 445 17.59 -7.72 -1.63
C GLU A 445 18.98 -7.11 -1.81
N ASP A 446 19.99 -8.00 -1.84
CA ASP A 446 21.37 -7.61 -2.03
C ASP A 446 21.74 -7.64 -3.52
N ASP A 447 21.74 -6.47 -4.16
CA ASP A 447 22.05 -6.33 -5.60
C ASP A 447 23.42 -6.88 -6.02
N SER A 448 24.35 -7.10 -5.07
CA SER A 448 25.66 -7.71 -5.38
C SER A 448 25.71 -9.23 -5.17
N ASP A 449 24.66 -9.81 -4.59
CA ASP A 449 24.52 -11.26 -4.48
C ASP A 449 23.88 -11.79 -5.77
N THR A 450 24.71 -12.28 -6.69
CA THR A 450 24.25 -12.85 -7.95
C THR A 450 23.87 -14.33 -7.82
N GLU A 451 24.00 -14.94 -6.64
CA GLU A 451 23.72 -16.36 -6.43
C GLU A 451 22.21 -16.62 -6.31
N ILE A 452 21.44 -15.65 -5.81
CA ILE A 452 19.99 -15.73 -5.67
C ILE A 452 19.34 -14.67 -6.56
N PRO A 453 18.50 -15.06 -7.55
CA PRO A 453 17.74 -14.10 -8.34
C PRO A 453 16.81 -13.26 -7.46
N GLY A 454 16.51 -12.03 -7.86
CA GLY A 454 15.53 -11.22 -7.12
C GLY A 454 14.13 -11.85 -7.11
N GLN A 455 13.32 -11.55 -6.09
CA GLN A 455 11.98 -12.16 -5.92
C GLN A 455 11.12 -12.04 -7.17
N ALA A 456 11.24 -10.91 -7.89
CA ALA A 456 10.49 -10.62 -9.09
C ALA A 456 10.70 -11.71 -10.15
N LEU A 457 11.94 -12.17 -10.28
CA LEU A 457 12.35 -13.20 -11.22
C LEU A 457 12.01 -14.60 -10.70
N ILE A 458 12.24 -14.87 -9.41
CA ILE A 458 11.92 -16.17 -8.77
C ILE A 458 10.45 -16.53 -8.97
N TYR A 459 9.52 -15.58 -8.80
CA TYR A 459 8.09 -15.85 -8.95
C TYR A 459 7.52 -15.60 -10.34
N ARG A 460 8.33 -15.14 -11.30
CA ARG A 460 7.84 -14.90 -12.68
C ARG A 460 7.24 -16.16 -13.32
N PRO A 461 7.84 -17.36 -13.23
CA PRO A 461 7.25 -18.58 -13.78
C PRO A 461 5.87 -18.87 -13.19
N ALA A 462 5.73 -18.75 -11.87
CA ALA A 462 4.45 -18.90 -11.20
C ALA A 462 3.42 -17.88 -11.71
N ARG A 463 3.80 -16.60 -11.83
CA ARG A 463 2.92 -15.54 -12.36
C ARG A 463 2.48 -15.78 -13.80
N GLN A 464 3.36 -16.28 -14.67
CA GLN A 464 2.99 -16.63 -16.04
C GLN A 464 1.86 -17.67 -16.10
N HIS A 465 1.87 -18.67 -15.22
CA HIS A 465 0.78 -19.62 -15.10
C HIS A 465 -0.50 -18.99 -14.55
N ILE A 466 -0.39 -18.12 -13.54
CA ILE A 466 -1.56 -17.39 -13.00
C ILE A 466 -2.23 -16.57 -14.11
N TYR A 467 -1.46 -15.80 -14.87
CA TYR A 467 -2.00 -14.96 -15.92
C TYR A 467 -2.75 -15.80 -16.96
N SER A 468 -2.24 -17.00 -17.26
CA SER A 468 -2.92 -17.89 -18.20
C SER A 468 -4.25 -18.40 -17.67
N VAL A 469 -4.36 -18.61 -16.35
CA VAL A 469 -5.61 -19.00 -15.69
C VAL A 469 -6.58 -17.81 -15.63
N LEU A 470 -6.09 -16.60 -15.38
CA LEU A 470 -6.92 -15.39 -15.23
C LEU A 470 -7.46 -14.85 -16.56
N LEU A 471 -6.65 -14.85 -17.61
CA LEU A 471 -6.96 -14.15 -18.87
C LEU A 471 -7.53 -15.07 -19.94
N GLU A 472 -7.32 -16.38 -19.81
CA GLU A 472 -7.73 -17.45 -20.74
C GLU A 472 -7.21 -17.28 -22.18
N SER A 473 -6.83 -18.39 -22.83
CA SER A 473 -6.40 -18.36 -24.24
C SER A 473 -7.58 -18.12 -25.19
N ASP A 474 -7.33 -17.50 -26.36
CA ASP A 474 -8.37 -17.36 -27.39
C ASP A 474 -8.54 -18.66 -28.17
N LYS A 475 -9.45 -18.63 -29.14
CA LYS A 475 -9.68 -19.71 -30.10
C LYS A 475 -8.42 -20.09 -30.89
N ASP A 476 -7.45 -19.18 -30.98
CA ASP A 476 -6.16 -19.39 -31.65
C ASP A 476 -5.04 -19.80 -30.66
N GLY A 477 -5.37 -19.95 -29.37
CA GLY A 477 -4.45 -20.36 -28.31
C GLY A 477 -3.61 -19.24 -27.71
N ALA A 478 -3.77 -17.99 -28.15
CA ALA A 478 -3.02 -16.84 -27.66
C ALA A 478 -3.66 -16.23 -26.40
N CYS A 479 -2.82 -15.94 -25.40
CA CYS A 479 -3.21 -15.24 -24.18
C CYS A 479 -2.64 -13.81 -24.23
N PRO A 480 -3.41 -12.78 -23.84
CA PRO A 480 -2.91 -11.41 -23.89
C PRO A 480 -1.71 -11.20 -22.96
N LEU A 481 -0.75 -10.38 -23.41
CA LEU A 481 0.45 -10.03 -22.66
C LEU A 481 0.08 -9.21 -21.41
N VAL A 482 0.78 -9.47 -20.31
CA VAL A 482 0.64 -8.70 -19.07
C VAL A 482 1.82 -7.76 -18.91
N LYS A 483 1.54 -6.50 -18.56
CA LYS A 483 2.53 -5.46 -18.28
C LYS A 483 3.01 -5.57 -16.83
N GLU A 484 4.28 -5.92 -16.63
CA GLU A 484 4.90 -5.97 -15.31
C GLU A 484 5.80 -4.75 -15.03
N TRP A 485 5.52 -4.06 -13.93
CA TRP A 485 6.37 -3.02 -13.33
C TRP A 485 7.03 -3.55 -12.06
N PHE A 486 8.00 -4.45 -12.23
CA PHE A 486 8.64 -5.13 -11.11
C PHE A 486 10.03 -4.58 -10.85
N VAL A 487 10.27 -4.11 -9.62
CA VAL A 487 11.60 -3.66 -9.22
C VAL A 487 12.49 -4.87 -8.93
N TYR A 488 13.61 -5.00 -9.65
CA TYR A 488 14.68 -5.94 -9.35
C TYR A 488 16.00 -5.47 -9.95
N PHE A 489 17.11 -6.10 -9.56
CA PHE A 489 18.44 -5.74 -10.05
C PHE A 489 18.54 -5.84 -11.59
N GLY A 490 18.96 -4.74 -12.22
CA GLY A 490 19.10 -4.65 -13.67
C GLY A 490 17.84 -4.18 -14.42
N ASN A 491 16.69 -4.05 -13.76
CA ASN A 491 15.50 -3.46 -14.39
C ASN A 491 15.52 -1.91 -14.28
N PRO A 492 15.60 -1.16 -15.39
CA PRO A 492 15.59 0.30 -15.36
C PRO A 492 14.20 0.89 -15.03
N LEU A 493 13.12 0.09 -15.14
CA LEU A 493 11.72 0.51 -14.98
C LEU A 493 11.31 1.66 -15.92
N GLN A 494 11.95 1.80 -17.08
CA GLN A 494 11.58 2.82 -18.08
C GLN A 494 10.31 2.48 -18.83
N GLN A 495 10.04 1.18 -19.00
CA GLN A 495 8.85 0.64 -19.66
C GLN A 495 8.45 -0.66 -18.94
N PRO A 496 7.18 -1.08 -19.03
CA PRO A 496 6.79 -2.36 -18.45
C PRO A 496 7.42 -3.50 -19.23
N GLU A 497 7.79 -4.57 -18.53
CA GLU A 497 8.10 -5.84 -19.20
C GLU A 497 6.80 -6.50 -19.65
N LEU A 498 6.76 -6.94 -20.91
CA LEU A 498 5.61 -7.66 -21.45
C LEU A 498 5.79 -9.15 -21.20
N ILE A 499 5.00 -9.68 -20.28
CA ILE A 499 5.08 -11.07 -19.85
C ILE A 499 4.03 -11.89 -20.58
N GLN A 500 4.50 -12.92 -21.27
CA GLN A 500 3.65 -13.91 -21.94
C GLN A 500 3.11 -14.90 -20.91
N PRO A 501 1.77 -15.03 -20.79
CA PRO A 501 1.18 -16.10 -20.00
C PRO A 501 1.54 -17.48 -20.57
N VAL A 502 1.76 -18.44 -19.68
CA VAL A 502 2.15 -19.83 -20.01
C VAL A 502 1.08 -20.74 -19.44
N GLN A 503 0.59 -21.70 -20.23
CA GLN A 503 -0.40 -22.64 -19.72
C GLN A 503 0.24 -23.62 -18.71
N PRO A 504 -0.32 -23.77 -17.50
CA PRO A 504 0.14 -24.80 -16.58
C PRO A 504 -0.20 -26.19 -17.14
N PHE A 505 0.67 -27.17 -16.88
CA PHE A 505 0.38 -28.56 -17.25
C PHE A 505 -0.62 -29.16 -16.27
N ILE A 506 -1.88 -29.29 -16.70
CA ILE A 506 -2.97 -29.87 -15.90
C ILE A 506 -3.57 -31.06 -16.67
N PRO A 507 -3.53 -32.28 -16.11
CA PRO A 507 -4.20 -33.44 -16.71
C PRO A 507 -5.70 -33.17 -16.90
N GLY A 508 -6.20 -33.29 -18.13
CA GLY A 508 -7.60 -32.96 -18.47
C GLY A 508 -7.83 -31.52 -18.92
N GLY A 509 -6.78 -30.70 -19.00
CA GLY A 509 -6.83 -29.32 -19.48
C GLY A 509 -6.98 -28.29 -18.35
N THR A 510 -6.58 -27.05 -18.65
CA THR A 510 -6.71 -25.93 -17.71
C THR A 510 -8.18 -25.57 -17.50
N PRO A 511 -8.70 -25.59 -16.27
CA PRO A 511 -10.09 -25.22 -16.00
C PRO A 511 -10.29 -23.73 -16.27
N ASN A 512 -11.45 -23.35 -16.82
CA ASN A 512 -11.79 -21.95 -17.01
C ASN A 512 -12.07 -21.24 -15.67
N LEU A 513 -11.98 -19.92 -15.69
CA LEU A 513 -12.11 -19.08 -14.52
C LEU A 513 -13.49 -19.24 -13.88
N LYS A 514 -14.54 -19.42 -14.70
CA LYS A 514 -15.92 -19.66 -14.25
C LYS A 514 -16.04 -20.92 -13.40
N THR A 515 -15.36 -21.99 -13.79
CA THR A 515 -15.33 -23.26 -13.05
C THR A 515 -14.54 -23.10 -11.76
N LEU A 516 -13.36 -22.49 -11.82
CA LEU A 516 -12.52 -22.26 -10.65
C LEU A 516 -13.21 -21.35 -9.63
N TRP A 517 -13.95 -20.33 -10.05
CA TRP A 517 -14.58 -19.38 -9.11
C TRP A 517 -15.98 -19.81 -8.64
N PHE A 518 -16.85 -20.27 -9.54
CA PHE A 518 -18.27 -20.42 -9.21
C PHE A 518 -18.73 -21.87 -9.04
N ALA A 519 -17.98 -22.85 -9.55
CA ALA A 519 -18.37 -24.25 -9.37
C ALA A 519 -18.19 -24.69 -7.91
N LYS A 520 -18.96 -25.70 -7.51
CA LYS A 520 -19.01 -26.25 -6.14
C LYS A 520 -18.87 -27.76 -6.19
N GLY A 521 -18.31 -28.32 -5.12
CA GLY A 521 -18.23 -29.77 -4.92
C GLY A 521 -16.80 -30.24 -4.70
N PRO A 522 -16.63 -31.45 -4.13
CA PRO A 522 -15.31 -31.98 -3.76
C PRO A 522 -14.36 -32.13 -4.96
N ASP A 523 -14.88 -32.50 -6.13
CA ASP A 523 -14.08 -32.61 -7.35
C ASP A 523 -13.57 -31.25 -7.84
N VAL A 524 -14.37 -30.19 -7.67
CA VAL A 524 -13.96 -28.82 -7.99
C VAL A 524 -12.87 -28.35 -7.03
N GLU A 525 -12.93 -28.71 -5.75
CA GLU A 525 -11.86 -28.38 -4.80
C GLU A 525 -10.55 -29.09 -5.12
N LYS A 526 -10.64 -30.36 -5.49
CA LYS A 526 -9.49 -31.12 -5.98
C LYS A 526 -8.91 -30.47 -7.24
N GLN A 527 -9.76 -30.01 -8.15
CA GLN A 527 -9.36 -29.32 -9.38
C GLN A 527 -8.72 -27.95 -9.08
N ARG A 528 -9.25 -27.15 -8.15
CA ARG A 528 -8.65 -25.89 -7.69
C ARG A 528 -7.28 -26.10 -7.10
N TYR A 529 -7.13 -27.13 -6.25
CA TYR A 529 -5.87 -27.43 -5.62
C TYR A 529 -4.82 -27.93 -6.62
N SER A 530 -5.21 -28.84 -7.52
CA SER A 530 -4.37 -29.30 -8.62
C SER A 530 -3.93 -28.15 -9.52
N THR A 531 -4.85 -27.25 -9.89
CA THR A 531 -4.55 -26.04 -10.67
C THR A 531 -3.54 -25.15 -9.96
N PHE A 532 -3.72 -24.92 -8.66
CA PHE A 532 -2.77 -24.17 -7.84
C PHE A 532 -1.37 -24.78 -7.88
N LEU A 533 -1.24 -26.07 -7.57
CA LEU A 533 0.06 -26.76 -7.58
C LEU A 533 0.69 -26.73 -8.97
N ALA A 534 -0.13 -26.82 -10.02
CA ALA A 534 0.34 -26.77 -11.39
C ALA A 534 0.97 -25.42 -11.75
N CYS A 535 0.48 -24.31 -11.21
CA CYS A 535 1.12 -23.01 -11.39
C CYS A 535 2.53 -22.93 -10.78
N PHE A 536 2.86 -23.77 -9.78
CA PHE A 536 4.21 -23.85 -9.19
C PHE A 536 5.03 -25.04 -9.68
N HIS A 537 4.50 -25.87 -10.59
CA HIS A 537 5.09 -27.16 -10.96
C HIS A 537 5.26 -28.12 -9.77
N LEU A 538 4.24 -28.21 -8.91
CA LEU A 538 4.23 -29.04 -7.70
C LEU A 538 3.13 -30.10 -7.72
N GLN A 539 2.66 -30.51 -8.91
CA GLN A 539 1.59 -31.50 -9.05
C GLN A 539 1.95 -32.84 -8.40
N ASP A 540 3.23 -33.21 -8.44
CA ASP A 540 3.73 -34.48 -7.89
C ASP A 540 3.68 -34.52 -6.35
N ALA A 541 3.65 -33.35 -5.69
CA ALA A 541 3.60 -33.24 -4.22
C ALA A 541 2.16 -33.13 -3.68
N MET A 542 1.15 -33.42 -4.50
CA MET A 542 -0.25 -33.19 -4.17
C MET A 542 -0.71 -34.01 -2.97
N GLU A 543 -0.38 -35.30 -2.92
CA GLU A 543 -0.82 -36.19 -1.85
C GLU A 543 -0.21 -35.80 -0.49
N GLU A 544 1.09 -35.49 -0.47
CA GLU A 544 1.81 -35.08 0.73
C GLU A 544 1.30 -33.74 1.25
N LEU A 545 1.08 -32.77 0.35
CA LEU A 545 0.62 -31.44 0.75
C LEU A 545 -0.86 -31.45 1.19
N GLN A 546 -1.70 -32.33 0.64
CA GLN A 546 -3.09 -32.50 1.10
C GLN A 546 -3.20 -33.13 2.48
N ALA A 547 -2.22 -33.95 2.88
CA ALA A 547 -2.17 -34.55 4.21
C ALA A 547 -1.83 -33.52 5.31
N LEU A 548 -1.35 -32.33 4.94
CA LEU A 548 -0.97 -31.27 5.87
C LEU A 548 -2.12 -30.28 6.11
N GLU A 549 -2.10 -29.64 7.28
CA GLU A 549 -2.94 -28.47 7.52
C GLU A 549 -2.63 -27.38 6.47
N ALA A 550 -3.66 -26.71 5.93
CA ALA A 550 -3.53 -25.63 4.94
C ALA A 550 -2.42 -24.57 5.19
N PRO A 551 -2.16 -24.12 6.45
CA PRO A 551 -0.99 -23.29 6.78
C PRO A 551 0.33 -23.89 6.34
N VAL A 552 0.50 -25.16 6.72
CA VAL A 552 1.74 -25.92 6.61
C VAL A 552 1.91 -26.36 5.17
N ALA A 553 0.85 -26.85 4.54
CA ALA A 553 0.81 -27.18 3.11
C ALA A 553 1.27 -26.00 2.25
N ALA A 554 0.78 -24.79 2.52
CA ALA A 554 1.17 -23.61 1.77
C ALA A 554 2.63 -23.20 1.99
N PHE A 555 3.12 -23.29 3.23
CA PHE A 555 4.53 -23.05 3.51
C PHE A 555 5.43 -24.07 2.80
N CYS A 556 5.08 -25.36 2.89
CA CYS A 556 5.79 -26.43 2.21
C CYS A 556 5.76 -26.23 0.69
N CYS A 557 4.61 -25.87 0.11
CA CYS A 557 4.50 -25.51 -1.31
C CYS A 557 5.47 -24.38 -1.68
N LEU A 558 5.49 -23.29 -0.91
CA LEU A 558 6.38 -22.16 -1.15
C LEU A 558 7.85 -22.57 -1.07
N LEU A 559 8.21 -23.32 -0.04
CA LEU A 559 9.56 -23.78 0.20
C LEU A 559 10.04 -24.73 -0.90
N THR A 560 9.21 -25.70 -1.28
CA THR A 560 9.51 -26.62 -2.39
C THR A 560 9.68 -25.85 -3.69
N TYR A 561 8.79 -24.89 -3.97
CA TYR A 561 8.95 -24.03 -5.14
C TYR A 561 10.28 -23.26 -5.12
N LEU A 562 10.63 -22.64 -4.00
CA LEU A 562 11.90 -21.92 -3.86
C LEU A 562 13.10 -22.83 -4.08
N MET A 563 13.07 -24.05 -3.54
CA MET A 563 14.13 -25.06 -3.73
C MET A 563 14.24 -25.51 -5.19
N LEU A 564 13.14 -25.53 -5.94
CA LEU A 564 13.15 -25.85 -7.38
C LEU A 564 13.65 -24.68 -8.23
N GLN A 565 13.30 -23.45 -7.88
CA GLN A 565 13.66 -22.26 -8.65
C GLN A 565 15.06 -21.73 -8.34
N VAL A 566 15.58 -21.97 -7.13
CA VAL A 566 16.84 -21.38 -6.65
C VAL A 566 17.80 -22.50 -6.29
N SER A 567 18.68 -22.84 -7.23
CA SER A 567 19.69 -23.91 -7.07
C SER A 567 20.76 -23.62 -6.02
N SER A 568 20.87 -22.36 -5.58
CA SER A 568 21.89 -21.90 -4.64
C SER A 568 21.43 -21.84 -3.18
N LEU A 569 20.20 -22.29 -2.88
CA LEU A 569 19.70 -22.39 -1.51
C LEU A 569 20.45 -23.47 -0.74
N SER A 570 20.94 -23.10 0.44
CA SER A 570 21.71 -23.97 1.33
C SER A 570 20.82 -24.72 2.33
N LEU A 571 21.39 -25.73 2.99
CA LEU A 571 20.73 -26.41 4.11
C LEU A 571 20.48 -25.45 5.27
N GLU A 572 21.36 -24.46 5.49
CA GLU A 572 21.18 -23.41 6.48
C GLU A 572 19.97 -22.54 6.15
N ASP A 573 19.79 -22.18 4.87
CA ASP A 573 18.61 -21.44 4.42
C ASP A 573 17.34 -22.25 4.71
N LEU A 574 17.32 -23.53 4.32
CA LEU A 574 16.23 -24.48 4.61
C LEU A 574 15.94 -24.59 6.12
N ASN A 575 16.98 -24.72 6.93
CA ASN A 575 16.83 -24.80 8.38
C ASN A 575 16.29 -23.49 8.96
N ALA A 576 16.64 -22.32 8.41
CA ALA A 576 16.03 -21.08 8.83
C ALA A 576 14.56 -20.96 8.41
N PHE A 577 14.21 -21.40 7.19
CA PHE A 577 12.82 -21.53 6.74
C PHE A 577 12.00 -22.37 7.72
N VAL A 578 12.47 -23.58 8.02
CA VAL A 578 11.78 -24.54 8.90
C VAL A 578 11.75 -24.05 10.36
N ALA A 579 12.91 -23.61 10.89
CA ALA A 579 13.01 -23.14 12.27
C ALA A 579 12.02 -22.02 12.52
N LEU A 580 11.86 -21.10 11.57
CA LEU A 580 10.98 -19.97 11.72
C LEU A 580 9.48 -20.38 11.76
N VAL A 581 9.06 -21.42 11.03
CA VAL A 581 7.71 -21.99 11.17
C VAL A 581 7.51 -22.70 12.51
N LEU A 582 8.52 -23.43 12.97
CA LEU A 582 8.49 -24.16 14.24
C LEU A 582 8.57 -23.19 15.45
N CYS A 583 9.35 -22.12 15.35
CA CYS A 583 9.50 -21.05 16.36
C CYS A 583 8.21 -20.25 16.53
N LEU A 584 7.43 -20.07 15.45
CA LEU A 584 6.10 -19.47 15.57
C LEU A 584 5.22 -20.27 16.53
N ARG A 585 5.44 -21.58 16.79
CA ARG A 585 4.71 -22.41 17.80
C ARG A 585 4.95 -22.04 19.26
N GLY A 586 5.50 -20.87 19.56
CA GLY A 586 5.67 -20.41 20.94
C GLY A 586 6.67 -21.27 21.72
N LYS A 587 7.57 -21.96 21.00
CA LYS A 587 8.63 -22.74 21.60
C LYS A 587 9.71 -21.81 22.13
N THR A 588 10.05 -21.96 23.39
CA THR A 588 11.18 -21.33 24.04
C THR A 588 12.49 -21.73 23.35
N GLY A 589 13.54 -20.92 23.50
CA GLY A 589 14.86 -21.25 22.93
C GLY A 589 15.42 -22.61 23.35
N ALA A 590 15.02 -23.11 24.53
CA ALA A 590 15.38 -24.45 25.02
C ALA A 590 14.62 -25.58 24.30
N GLU A 591 13.33 -25.38 24.00
CA GLU A 591 12.52 -26.35 23.27
C GLU A 591 12.92 -26.45 21.79
N LEU A 592 13.39 -25.34 21.21
CA LEU A 592 13.93 -25.33 19.84
C LEU A 592 15.25 -26.07 19.73
N ALA A 593 16.11 -26.00 20.76
CA ALA A 593 17.36 -26.76 20.82
C ALA A 593 17.14 -28.28 20.94
N SER A 594 15.95 -28.71 21.38
CA SER A 594 15.57 -30.13 21.54
C SER A 594 14.93 -30.76 20.30
N LEU A 595 14.56 -29.94 19.30
CA LEU A 595 14.02 -30.44 18.04
C LEU A 595 15.16 -31.02 17.19
N GLN A 596 15.33 -32.34 17.24
CA GLN A 596 16.10 -33.05 16.23
C GLN A 596 15.35 -32.91 14.90
N VAL A 597 15.84 -32.05 14.01
CA VAL A 597 15.42 -32.06 12.61
C VAL A 597 15.82 -33.43 12.08
N LEU A 598 14.84 -34.25 11.70
CA LEU A 598 15.06 -35.53 11.05
C LEU A 598 15.82 -35.27 9.74
N THR A 599 17.14 -35.31 9.80
CA THR A 599 17.99 -35.51 8.63
C THR A 599 17.80 -36.96 8.24
N GLY A 600 16.92 -37.20 7.27
CA GLY A 600 16.84 -38.48 6.57
C GLY A 600 18.15 -38.70 5.81
N ILE A 601 19.18 -39.17 6.51
CA ILE A 601 20.30 -39.88 5.96
C ILE A 601 20.12 -41.31 6.46
N THR A 602 19.54 -42.16 5.63
CA THR A 602 19.82 -43.59 5.70
C THR A 602 20.78 -43.89 4.56
N GLU A 603 22.03 -44.11 4.99
CA GLU A 603 23.20 -44.75 4.36
C GLU A 603 23.39 -44.68 2.83
#